data_AF-B1G9J8-F1
#
_entry.id   AF-B1G9J8-F1
#
_cell.length_a   1.000
_cell.length_b   1.000
_cell.length_c   1.000
_cell.angle_alpha   90.00
_cell.angle_beta   90.00
_cell.angle_gamma   90.00
#
_symmetry.space_group_name_H-M   'P 1'
#
loop_
_entity.id
_entity.type
_entity.pdbx_description
1 polymer ?
#
loop_
_entity_poly.entity_id
_entity_poly.type
_entity_poly.pdbx_seq_one_letter_code
_entity_poly.pdbx_strand_id
1 'polypeptide(L)'
;MEPIRLAVTVDDLFLWKQTRWAPGFSPAVVTRALIDAFRRHRINGVYAFSCTSPCVADPALFRLLDTWIEAGHFVANHTHYHASLNWVAAEQYIDDIEQTESFVGQWMSCSPAKYFRYAMDNWGDSQQKHDRVHRYLVRKGYQTVPITSWFYDTEFLAPHYRASISNDRSAIELVRKRFVQTALQQLSSHVAAARQVFARDFPHIWLIHGTPLAAECLPEILDRFAKAGVTFISLAEAMQDPANSAPAGVITPRFLNQIQKWAHIDGFTLPDCPPAVLLKLEKLYPMPGLSTREMMGSIFGSIAEEVIGNYIPKAY
;
A
#
# COMPACT_ATOMS: atom_id res chain seq x y z
N MET A 1 24.19 -9.95 12.36
CA MET A 1 23.07 -9.82 11.41
C MET A 1 23.31 -8.56 10.63
N GLU A 2 23.18 -8.61 9.30
CA GLU A 2 23.26 -7.41 8.47
C GLU A 2 22.10 -6.45 8.81
N PRO A 3 22.29 -5.13 8.63
CA PRO A 3 21.21 -4.16 8.83
C PRO A 3 20.07 -4.44 7.85
N ILE A 4 18.83 -4.31 8.33
CA ILE A 4 17.63 -4.44 7.48
C ILE A 4 17.62 -3.26 6.52
N ARG A 5 17.75 -3.52 5.22
CA ARG A 5 17.66 -2.48 4.18
C ARG A 5 16.20 -2.33 3.75
N LEU A 6 15.66 -1.12 3.82
CA LEU A 6 14.23 -0.86 3.64
C LEU A 6 13.97 0.33 2.71
N ALA A 7 13.28 0.10 1.59
CA ALA A 7 12.69 1.15 0.77
C ALA A 7 11.24 1.39 1.21
N VAL A 8 10.89 2.65 1.46
CA VAL A 8 9.52 3.05 1.82
C VAL A 8 8.75 3.42 0.55
N THR A 9 7.54 2.91 0.40
CA THR A 9 6.60 3.25 -0.68
C THR A 9 5.24 3.60 -0.09
N VAL A 10 4.50 4.48 -0.79
CA VAL A 10 3.16 4.90 -0.36
C VAL A 10 2.15 4.54 -1.43
N ASP A 11 1.15 3.72 -1.08
CA ASP A 11 0.02 3.45 -1.98
C ASP A 11 -1.18 4.29 -1.60
N ASP A 12 -1.95 4.70 -2.60
CA ASP A 12 -3.14 5.53 -2.46
C ASP A 12 -2.94 6.69 -1.48
N LEU A 13 -2.04 7.61 -1.83
CA LEU A 13 -1.72 8.81 -1.04
C LEU A 13 -2.98 9.61 -0.69
N PHE A 14 -4.00 9.55 -1.54
CA PHE A 14 -5.28 10.22 -1.37
C PHE A 14 -6.43 9.26 -0.99
N LEU A 15 -6.09 7.99 -0.71
CA LEU A 15 -7.03 6.89 -0.51
C LEU A 15 -7.98 6.74 -1.72
N TRP A 16 -9.12 6.09 -1.52
CA TRP A 16 -10.04 5.77 -2.60
C TRP A 16 -11.22 6.74 -2.63
N LYS A 17 -12.00 6.76 -3.73
CA LYS A 17 -13.29 7.45 -3.76
C LYS A 17 -14.18 6.99 -2.59
N GLN A 18 -14.98 7.92 -2.06
CA GLN A 18 -15.90 7.69 -0.93
C GLN A 18 -15.23 7.36 0.41
N THR A 19 -13.90 7.47 0.50
CA THR A 19 -13.19 7.33 1.78
C THR A 19 -13.66 8.38 2.78
N ARG A 20 -14.02 7.93 3.98
CA ARG A 20 -14.40 8.79 5.09
C ARG A 20 -13.14 9.18 5.87
N TRP A 21 -12.85 10.47 5.90
CA TRP A 21 -11.71 11.02 6.64
C TRP A 21 -12.11 11.28 8.09
N ALA A 22 -11.26 10.84 9.03
CA ALA A 22 -11.42 11.19 10.44
C ALA A 22 -11.37 12.73 10.63
N PRO A 23 -12.10 13.29 11.61
CA PRO A 23 -12.08 14.72 11.89
C PRO A 23 -10.66 15.30 11.97
N GLY A 24 -10.41 16.41 11.28
CA GLY A 24 -9.10 17.07 11.24
C GLY A 24 -8.14 16.54 10.18
N PHE A 25 -8.47 15.45 9.49
CA PHE A 25 -7.65 14.90 8.40
C PHE A 25 -8.22 15.23 7.02
N SER A 26 -7.30 15.36 6.07
CA SER A 26 -7.57 15.49 4.64
C SER A 26 -6.35 14.98 3.86
N PRO A 27 -6.47 14.70 2.55
CA PRO A 27 -5.34 14.35 1.72
C PRO A 27 -4.16 15.32 1.84
N ALA A 28 -4.45 16.63 1.94
CA ALA A 28 -3.43 17.67 2.07
C ALA A 28 -2.70 17.63 3.44
N VAL A 29 -3.45 17.38 4.53
CA VAL A 29 -2.87 17.23 5.87
C VAL A 29 -1.97 15.98 5.92
N VAL A 30 -2.46 14.87 5.38
CA VAL A 30 -1.69 13.61 5.38
C VAL A 30 -0.45 13.72 4.52
N THR A 31 -0.58 14.22 3.29
CA THR A 31 0.56 14.39 2.36
C THR A 31 1.70 15.17 3.02
N ARG A 32 1.39 16.31 3.66
CA ARG A 32 2.40 17.10 4.38
C ARG A 32 3.03 16.35 5.55
N ALA A 33 2.21 15.64 6.35
CA ALA A 33 2.72 14.89 7.49
C ALA A 33 3.68 13.75 7.06
N LEU A 34 3.38 13.06 5.96
CA LEU A 34 4.26 12.03 5.40
C LEU A 34 5.59 12.65 4.91
N ILE A 35 5.53 13.74 4.13
CA ILE A 35 6.73 14.48 3.67
C ILE A 35 7.59 14.89 4.87
N ASP A 36 7.00 15.46 5.91
CA ASP A 36 7.71 15.87 7.11
C ASP A 36 8.36 14.69 7.85
N ALA A 37 7.67 13.55 7.93
CA ALA A 37 8.23 12.32 8.51
C ALA A 37 9.45 11.84 7.70
N PHE A 38 9.34 11.77 6.37
CA PHE A 38 10.44 11.35 5.51
C PHE A 38 11.65 12.28 5.61
N ARG A 39 11.41 13.60 5.59
CA ARG A 39 12.46 14.61 5.75
C ARG A 39 13.25 14.46 7.04
N ARG A 40 12.59 14.15 8.17
CA ARG A 40 13.26 13.92 9.47
C ARG A 40 14.23 12.74 9.43
N HIS A 41 13.91 11.71 8.64
CA HIS A 41 14.74 10.52 8.45
C HIS A 41 15.64 10.57 7.21
N ARG A 42 15.69 11.71 6.50
CA ARG A 42 16.43 11.89 5.24
C ARG A 42 16.03 10.86 4.17
N ILE A 43 14.77 10.43 4.19
CA ILE A 43 14.20 9.55 3.18
C ILE A 43 13.70 10.44 2.04
N ASN A 44 14.27 10.25 0.85
CA ASN A 44 13.87 10.94 -0.38
C ASN A 44 13.53 9.90 -1.46
N GLY A 45 12.92 10.34 -2.56
CA GLY A 45 12.56 9.46 -3.67
C GLY A 45 11.52 8.40 -3.32
N VAL A 46 10.64 8.68 -2.35
CA VAL A 46 9.50 7.80 -2.03
C VAL A 46 8.53 7.82 -3.21
N TYR A 47 8.18 6.65 -3.72
CA TYR A 47 7.17 6.57 -4.78
C TYR A 47 5.77 6.57 -4.17
N ALA A 48 4.92 7.46 -4.67
CA ALA A 48 3.47 7.43 -4.48
C ALA A 48 2.85 6.63 -5.65
N PHE A 49 2.32 5.44 -5.34
CA PHE A 49 1.47 4.65 -6.24
C PHE A 49 0.02 5.01 -5.90
N SER A 50 -0.53 6.05 -6.53
CA SER A 50 -1.87 6.52 -6.18
C SER A 50 -2.83 6.33 -7.33
N CYS A 51 -4.02 5.79 -7.03
CA CYS A 51 -5.09 5.83 -8.00
C CYS A 51 -5.53 7.27 -8.28
N THR A 52 -5.99 7.51 -9.52
CA THR A 52 -6.25 8.88 -10.01
C THR A 52 -7.73 9.24 -10.04
N SER A 53 -8.63 8.27 -9.81
CA SER A 53 -10.08 8.51 -9.77
C SER A 53 -10.52 9.48 -8.65
N PRO A 54 -9.90 9.54 -7.46
CA PRO A 54 -10.18 10.61 -6.50
C PRO A 54 -9.82 12.00 -7.05
N CYS A 55 -8.72 12.11 -7.79
CA CYS A 55 -8.24 13.37 -8.37
C CYS A 55 -9.12 13.89 -9.51
N VAL A 56 -9.83 13.01 -10.22
CA VAL A 56 -10.82 13.45 -11.23
C VAL A 56 -12.06 14.04 -10.56
N ALA A 57 -12.48 13.48 -9.41
CA ALA A 57 -13.59 14.01 -8.64
C ALA A 57 -13.22 15.33 -7.91
N ASP A 58 -11.96 15.45 -7.46
CA ASP A 58 -11.40 16.67 -6.91
C ASP A 58 -10.03 17.00 -7.55
N PRO A 59 -10.03 17.80 -8.64
CA PRO A 59 -8.80 18.20 -9.33
C PRO A 59 -7.79 18.96 -8.45
N ALA A 60 -8.19 19.45 -7.27
CA ALA A 60 -7.25 20.06 -6.33
C ALA A 60 -6.22 19.06 -5.80
N LEU A 61 -6.53 17.76 -5.80
CA LEU A 61 -5.62 16.70 -5.35
C LEU A 61 -4.40 16.56 -6.26
N PHE A 62 -4.52 16.87 -7.55
CA PHE A 62 -3.36 16.88 -8.45
C PHE A 62 -2.27 17.85 -8.00
N ARG A 63 -2.63 18.98 -7.37
CA ARG A 63 -1.65 19.94 -6.83
C ARG A 63 -0.84 19.38 -5.66
N LEU A 64 -1.33 18.33 -4.99
CA LEU A 64 -0.56 17.66 -3.95
C LEU A 64 0.56 16.80 -4.55
N LEU A 65 0.44 16.38 -5.82
CA LEU A 65 1.53 15.71 -6.54
C LEU A 65 2.67 16.68 -6.88
N ASP A 66 2.37 17.96 -7.15
CA ASP A 66 3.40 19.00 -7.27
C ASP A 66 4.19 19.11 -5.97
N THR A 67 3.49 19.25 -4.84
CA THR A 67 4.11 19.29 -3.50
C THR A 67 4.95 18.04 -3.21
N TRP A 68 4.49 16.86 -3.66
CA TRP A 68 5.21 15.61 -3.51
C TRP A 68 6.52 15.58 -4.32
N ILE A 69 6.48 15.99 -5.59
CA ILE A 69 7.68 16.09 -6.44
C ILE A 69 8.64 17.15 -5.90
N GLU A 70 8.15 18.33 -5.51
CA GLU A 70 8.95 19.42 -4.93
C GLU A 70 9.66 19.02 -3.63
N ALA A 71 9.07 18.10 -2.86
CA ALA A 71 9.70 17.49 -1.69
C ALA A 71 10.79 16.44 -2.04
N GLY A 72 11.06 16.21 -3.33
CA GLY A 72 12.06 15.25 -3.81
C GLY A 72 11.55 13.81 -3.80
N HIS A 73 10.24 13.60 -3.94
CA HIS A 73 9.62 12.27 -4.05
C HIS A 73 9.12 12.02 -5.48
N PHE A 74 8.60 10.83 -5.75
CA PHE A 74 8.26 10.37 -7.11
C PHE A 74 6.82 9.85 -7.21
N VAL A 75 6.29 9.82 -8.43
CA VAL A 75 4.95 9.30 -8.74
C VAL A 75 5.07 8.06 -9.64
N ALA A 76 4.27 7.05 -9.35
CA ALA A 76 4.16 5.81 -10.12
C ALA A 76 2.70 5.47 -10.43
N ASN A 77 2.51 4.57 -11.39
CA ASN A 77 1.18 4.18 -11.86
C ASN A 77 0.58 3.11 -10.92
N HIS A 78 -0.67 3.33 -10.51
CA HIS A 78 -1.45 2.42 -9.66
C HIS A 78 -2.88 2.22 -10.15
N THR A 79 -3.07 2.32 -11.47
CA THR A 79 -4.36 2.35 -12.18
C THR A 79 -5.29 3.50 -11.75
N HIS A 80 -6.34 3.77 -12.53
CA HIS A 80 -7.14 4.98 -12.32
C HIS A 80 -8.18 4.72 -11.24
N TYR A 81 -8.88 3.58 -11.32
CA TYR A 81 -9.94 3.23 -10.37
C TYR A 81 -9.46 2.54 -9.09
N HIS A 82 -8.23 1.99 -9.06
CA HIS A 82 -7.81 1.02 -8.03
C HIS A 82 -8.66 -0.27 -8.02
N ALA A 83 -9.24 -0.65 -9.16
CA ALA A 83 -9.98 -1.90 -9.27
C ALA A 83 -9.01 -3.10 -9.17
N SER A 84 -9.42 -4.21 -8.55
CA SER A 84 -8.63 -5.44 -8.59
C SER A 84 -8.61 -6.01 -10.01
N LEU A 85 -7.47 -6.51 -10.47
CA LEU A 85 -7.43 -7.31 -11.71
C LEU A 85 -8.29 -8.59 -11.59
N ASN A 86 -8.61 -9.04 -10.38
CA ASN A 86 -9.53 -10.15 -10.15
C ASN A 86 -10.98 -9.81 -10.55
N TRP A 87 -11.35 -8.52 -10.60
CA TRP A 87 -12.73 -8.08 -10.82
C TRP A 87 -13.03 -7.83 -12.31
N VAL A 88 -12.00 -7.52 -13.10
CA VAL A 88 -12.15 -7.03 -14.48
C VAL A 88 -11.40 -7.90 -15.50
N ALA A 89 -11.67 -7.68 -16.78
CA ALA A 89 -10.92 -8.28 -17.87
C ALA A 89 -9.51 -7.65 -17.99
N ALA A 90 -8.56 -8.37 -18.59
CA ALA A 90 -7.19 -7.88 -18.76
C ALA A 90 -7.12 -6.60 -19.60
N GLU A 91 -7.90 -6.53 -20.68
CA GLU A 91 -7.99 -5.38 -21.58
C GLU A 91 -8.46 -4.13 -20.84
N GLN A 92 -9.54 -4.26 -20.05
CA GLN A 92 -10.05 -3.16 -19.25
C GLN A 92 -9.04 -2.66 -18.22
N TYR A 93 -8.28 -3.57 -17.60
CA TYR A 93 -7.21 -3.19 -16.67
C TYR A 93 -6.05 -2.48 -17.37
N ILE A 94 -5.73 -2.88 -18.60
CA ILE A 94 -4.73 -2.21 -19.44
C ILE A 94 -5.18 -0.79 -19.77
N ASP A 95 -6.45 -0.61 -20.14
CA ASP A 95 -7.04 0.71 -20.39
C ASP A 95 -6.98 1.59 -19.12
N ASP A 96 -7.22 1.02 -17.94
CA ASP A 96 -7.11 1.69 -16.64
C ASP A 96 -5.66 2.16 -16.34
N ILE A 97 -4.66 1.37 -16.75
CA ILE A 97 -3.24 1.76 -16.69
C ILE A 97 -2.95 2.94 -17.63
N GLU A 98 -3.43 2.90 -18.88
CA GLU A 98 -3.24 3.98 -19.86
C GLU A 98 -3.93 5.28 -19.43
N GLN A 99 -5.15 5.16 -18.92
CA GLN A 99 -5.91 6.30 -18.39
C GLN A 99 -5.17 6.98 -17.24
N THR A 100 -4.57 6.20 -16.33
CA THR A 100 -3.71 6.75 -15.26
C THR A 100 -2.55 7.55 -15.80
N GLU A 101 -1.84 7.01 -16.79
CA GLU A 101 -0.70 7.69 -17.40
C GLU A 101 -1.12 8.99 -18.09
N SER A 102 -2.33 9.06 -18.66
CA SER A 102 -2.88 10.30 -19.22
C SER A 102 -3.11 11.40 -18.17
N PHE A 103 -3.41 11.02 -16.92
CA PHE A 103 -3.63 11.97 -15.84
C PHE A 103 -2.34 12.39 -15.15
N VAL A 104 -1.43 11.44 -14.85
CA VAL A 104 -0.26 11.71 -14.02
C VAL A 104 1.08 11.63 -14.75
N GLY A 105 1.05 11.49 -16.08
CA GLY A 105 2.24 11.37 -16.93
C GLY A 105 3.27 12.50 -16.72
N GLN A 106 2.81 13.73 -16.47
CA GLN A 106 3.71 14.86 -16.20
C GLN A 106 4.55 14.65 -14.93
N TRP A 107 3.97 14.17 -13.82
CA TRP A 107 4.73 13.89 -12.60
C TRP A 107 5.53 12.59 -12.72
N MET A 108 5.00 11.58 -13.42
CA MET A 108 5.75 10.35 -13.71
C MET A 108 7.00 10.62 -14.56
N SER A 109 6.98 11.62 -15.44
CA SER A 109 8.14 12.00 -16.24
C SER A 109 9.30 12.58 -15.41
N CYS A 110 9.01 13.06 -14.20
CA CYS A 110 10.01 13.50 -13.21
C CYS A 110 10.63 12.33 -12.43
N SER A 111 10.06 11.12 -12.53
CA SER A 111 10.53 9.93 -11.83
C SER A 111 11.68 9.25 -12.61
N PRO A 112 12.75 8.77 -11.93
CA PRO A 112 13.89 8.15 -12.59
C PRO A 112 13.58 6.78 -13.20
N ALA A 113 12.50 6.13 -12.78
CA ALA A 113 12.07 4.84 -13.30
C ALA A 113 10.54 4.78 -13.41
N LYS A 114 10.06 4.05 -14.43
CA LYS A 114 8.64 3.87 -14.68
C LYS A 114 8.13 2.67 -13.87
N TYR A 115 7.75 2.90 -12.63
CA TYR A 115 7.23 1.85 -11.76
C TYR A 115 5.71 1.67 -11.86
N PHE A 116 5.27 0.45 -11.61
CA PHE A 116 3.88 0.05 -11.53
C PHE A 116 3.65 -0.87 -10.33
N ARG A 117 2.49 -0.76 -9.70
CA ARG A 117 2.01 -1.74 -8.72
C ARG A 117 0.56 -2.10 -9.03
N TYR A 118 0.25 -3.40 -9.01
CA TYR A 118 -1.12 -3.86 -9.13
C TYR A 118 -1.93 -3.39 -7.93
N ALA A 119 -3.13 -2.84 -8.17
CA ALA A 119 -4.08 -2.54 -7.11
C ALA A 119 -4.32 -3.77 -6.23
N MET A 120 -4.24 -3.59 -4.91
CA MET A 120 -4.30 -4.68 -3.92
C MET A 120 -3.26 -5.80 -4.12
N ASP A 121 -2.15 -5.57 -4.82
CA ASP A 121 -1.14 -6.60 -5.20
C ASP A 121 -1.75 -7.90 -5.78
N ASN A 122 -2.96 -7.78 -6.34
CA ASN A 122 -3.72 -8.86 -6.95
C ASN A 122 -3.36 -8.93 -8.43
N TRP A 123 -2.64 -9.99 -8.79
CA TRP A 123 -2.08 -10.19 -10.12
C TRP A 123 -3.08 -10.80 -11.12
N GLY A 124 -4.34 -10.95 -10.70
CA GLY A 124 -5.39 -11.60 -11.46
C GLY A 124 -5.82 -12.93 -10.84
N ASP A 125 -6.97 -13.41 -11.31
CA ASP A 125 -7.60 -14.68 -10.91
C ASP A 125 -7.19 -15.85 -11.82
N SER A 126 -6.36 -15.60 -12.83
CA SER A 126 -5.87 -16.60 -13.78
C SER A 126 -4.51 -16.21 -14.37
N GLN A 127 -3.70 -17.22 -14.70
CA GLN A 127 -2.39 -17.03 -15.32
C GLN A 127 -2.50 -16.25 -16.65
N GLN A 128 -3.52 -16.54 -17.45
CA GLN A 128 -3.74 -15.86 -18.74
C GLN A 128 -3.95 -14.35 -18.55
N LYS A 129 -4.75 -13.95 -17.55
CA LYS A 129 -5.03 -12.55 -17.24
C LYS A 129 -3.77 -11.83 -16.75
N HIS A 130 -3.03 -12.45 -15.83
CA HIS A 130 -1.72 -11.96 -15.38
C HIS A 130 -0.75 -11.74 -16.56
N ASP A 131 -0.54 -12.77 -17.39
CA ASP A 131 0.44 -12.73 -18.47
C ASP A 131 0.10 -11.67 -19.52
N ARG A 132 -1.19 -11.46 -19.77
CA ARG A 132 -1.69 -10.43 -20.68
C ARG A 132 -1.30 -9.03 -20.20
N VAL A 133 -1.56 -8.72 -18.93
CA VAL A 133 -1.24 -7.41 -18.32
C VAL A 133 0.27 -7.27 -18.14
N HIS A 134 0.96 -8.28 -17.65
CA HIS A 134 2.41 -8.25 -17.47
C HIS A 134 3.15 -8.00 -18.79
N ARG A 135 2.75 -8.67 -19.88
CA ARG A 135 3.35 -8.42 -21.20
C ARG A 135 3.10 -6.99 -21.68
N TYR A 136 1.95 -6.40 -21.35
CA TYR A 136 1.68 -5.00 -21.64
C TYR A 136 2.60 -4.06 -20.85
N LEU A 137 2.74 -4.27 -19.53
CA LEU A 137 3.63 -3.51 -18.66
C LEU A 137 5.07 -3.52 -19.18
N VAL A 138 5.60 -4.71 -19.50
CA VAL A 138 6.95 -4.87 -20.07
C VAL A 138 7.09 -4.11 -21.39
N ARG A 139 6.14 -4.24 -22.32
CA ARG A 139 6.18 -3.52 -23.62
C ARG A 139 6.17 -1.99 -23.46
N LYS A 140 5.55 -1.47 -22.40
CA LYS A 140 5.45 -0.03 -22.11
C LYS A 140 6.57 0.48 -21.18
N GLY A 141 7.55 -0.37 -20.88
CA GLY A 141 8.72 -0.03 -20.07
C GLY A 141 8.45 0.05 -18.57
N TYR A 142 7.33 -0.48 -18.09
CA TYR A 142 7.03 -0.54 -16.66
C TYR A 142 7.85 -1.63 -15.96
N GLN A 143 8.34 -1.31 -14.77
CA GLN A 143 8.85 -2.28 -13.80
C GLN A 143 7.81 -2.48 -12.70
N THR A 144 7.33 -3.71 -12.53
CA THR A 144 6.40 -4.05 -11.45
C THR A 144 7.15 -4.06 -10.11
N VAL A 145 6.63 -3.33 -9.12
CA VAL A 145 7.24 -3.23 -7.79
C VAL A 145 6.45 -4.08 -6.80
N PRO A 146 7.04 -5.15 -6.24
CA PRO A 146 6.35 -6.00 -5.27
C PRO A 146 6.22 -5.31 -3.91
N ILE A 147 5.33 -5.86 -3.09
CA ILE A 147 5.27 -5.57 -1.65
C ILE A 147 5.97 -6.72 -0.95
N THR A 148 7.12 -6.48 -0.32
CA THR A 148 7.81 -7.52 0.47
C THR A 148 7.61 -7.35 1.97
N SER A 149 7.10 -6.20 2.41
CA SER A 149 6.70 -5.98 3.79
C SER A 149 5.48 -5.07 3.87
N TRP A 150 4.45 -5.52 4.56
CA TRP A 150 3.22 -4.77 4.80
C TRP A 150 2.61 -5.21 6.13
N PHE A 151 1.81 -4.34 6.75
CA PHE A 151 1.38 -4.52 8.14
C PHE A 151 -0.12 -4.32 8.36
N TYR A 152 -0.94 -4.49 7.31
CA TYR A 152 -2.39 -4.42 7.41
C TYR A 152 -2.92 -3.04 7.83
N ASP A 153 -2.19 -1.99 7.47
CA ASP A 153 -2.42 -0.62 7.91
C ASP A 153 -3.83 -0.09 7.62
N THR A 154 -4.40 -0.42 6.47
CA THR A 154 -5.76 -0.01 6.08
C THR A 154 -6.86 -0.64 6.93
N GLU A 155 -6.62 -1.79 7.57
CA GLU A 155 -7.57 -2.43 8.50
C GLU A 155 -7.76 -1.62 9.79
N PHE A 156 -6.90 -0.62 10.03
CA PHE A 156 -7.03 0.29 11.18
C PHE A 156 -7.90 1.51 10.89
N LEU A 157 -8.31 1.75 9.64
CA LEU A 157 -9.09 2.93 9.25
C LEU A 157 -10.45 2.99 9.97
N ALA A 158 -11.21 1.90 9.93
CA ALA A 158 -12.53 1.86 10.54
C ALA A 158 -12.50 2.04 12.07
N PRO A 159 -11.67 1.31 12.85
CA PRO A 159 -11.58 1.55 14.29
C PRO A 159 -11.07 2.95 14.63
N HIS A 160 -10.12 3.51 13.87
CA HIS A 160 -9.68 4.89 14.06
C HIS A 160 -10.81 5.89 13.81
N TYR A 161 -11.55 5.73 12.71
CA TYR A 161 -12.67 6.59 12.36
C TYR A 161 -13.75 6.55 13.44
N ARG A 162 -14.18 5.36 13.89
CA ARG A 162 -15.19 5.19 14.95
C ARG A 162 -14.75 5.84 16.27
N ALA A 163 -13.50 5.63 16.69
CA ALA A 163 -12.95 6.27 17.88
C ALA A 163 -12.89 7.80 17.74
N SER A 164 -12.50 8.30 16.56
CA SER A 164 -12.36 9.73 16.28
C SER A 164 -13.70 10.46 16.28
N ILE A 165 -14.73 9.93 15.62
CA ILE A 165 -16.07 10.56 15.63
C ILE A 165 -16.76 10.47 17.00
N SER A 166 -16.35 9.51 17.84
CA SER A 166 -16.80 9.39 19.22
C SER A 166 -16.02 10.29 20.19
N ASN A 167 -14.95 10.95 19.72
CA ASN A 167 -14.01 11.70 20.55
C ASN A 167 -13.43 10.88 21.71
N ASP A 168 -13.31 9.54 21.57
CA ASP A 168 -12.66 8.72 22.59
C ASP A 168 -11.14 8.73 22.42
N ARG A 169 -10.51 9.59 23.21
CA ARG A 169 -9.05 9.73 23.27
C ARG A 169 -8.35 8.43 23.68
N SER A 170 -8.97 7.60 24.53
CA SER A 170 -8.34 6.36 25.00
C SER A 170 -8.29 5.31 23.90
N ALA A 171 -9.38 5.15 23.14
CA ALA A 171 -9.39 4.31 21.94
C ALA A 171 -8.47 4.83 20.84
N ILE A 172 -8.46 6.14 20.56
CA ILE A 172 -7.54 6.72 19.57
C ILE A 172 -6.10 6.36 19.93
N GLU A 173 -5.69 6.58 21.18
CA GLU A 173 -4.35 6.24 21.65
C GLU A 173 -4.05 4.74 21.58
N LEU A 174 -5.04 3.89 21.92
CA LEU A 174 -4.90 2.45 21.77
C LEU A 174 -4.69 2.05 20.30
N VAL A 175 -5.49 2.58 19.37
CA VAL A 175 -5.39 2.30 17.93
C VAL A 175 -4.02 2.74 17.41
N ARG A 176 -3.57 3.97 17.73
CA ARG A 176 -2.25 4.50 17.35
C ARG A 176 -1.12 3.60 17.86
N LYS A 177 -1.14 3.25 19.14
CA LYS A 177 -0.16 2.33 19.75
C LYS A 177 -0.14 0.97 19.05
N ARG A 178 -1.30 0.40 18.73
CA ARG A 178 -1.37 -0.88 18.02
C ARG A 178 -0.87 -0.77 16.59
N PHE A 179 -1.16 0.32 15.89
CA PHE A 179 -0.69 0.58 14.53
C PHE A 179 0.85 0.55 14.46
N VAL A 180 1.53 1.31 15.34
CA VAL A 180 3.00 1.33 15.43
C VAL A 180 3.56 -0.05 15.81
N GLN A 181 2.95 -0.73 16.78
CA GLN A 181 3.39 -2.07 17.21
C GLN A 181 3.29 -3.10 16.08
N THR A 182 2.18 -3.10 15.34
CA THR A 182 1.96 -4.01 14.22
C THR A 182 2.94 -3.75 13.09
N ALA A 183 3.27 -2.50 12.76
CA ALA A 183 4.30 -2.18 11.77
C ALA A 183 5.65 -2.84 12.08
N LEU A 184 6.10 -2.81 13.34
CA LEU A 184 7.35 -3.42 13.79
C LEU A 184 7.32 -4.94 13.82
N GLN A 185 6.23 -5.50 14.35
CA GLN A 185 6.06 -6.96 14.44
C GLN A 185 6.03 -7.57 13.03
N GLN A 186 5.27 -6.96 12.13
CA GLN A 186 5.17 -7.43 10.76
C GLN A 186 6.48 -7.23 10.00
N LEU A 187 7.20 -6.11 10.14
CA LEU A 187 8.54 -5.98 9.52
C LEU A 187 9.47 -7.10 9.98
N SER A 188 9.54 -7.36 11.30
CA SER A 188 10.37 -8.44 11.84
C SER A 188 9.95 -9.83 11.33
N SER A 189 8.65 -10.10 11.23
CA SER A 189 8.10 -11.37 10.72
C SER A 189 8.46 -11.58 9.24
N HIS A 190 8.31 -10.54 8.42
CA HIS A 190 8.67 -10.56 7.00
C HIS A 190 10.18 -10.75 6.77
N VAL A 191 11.03 -10.08 7.56
CA VAL A 191 12.50 -10.27 7.49
C VAL A 191 12.89 -11.70 7.85
N ALA A 192 12.29 -12.27 8.90
CA ALA A 192 12.55 -13.66 9.29
C ALA A 192 12.11 -14.66 8.20
N ALA A 193 10.92 -14.45 7.61
CA ALA A 193 10.43 -15.27 6.53
C ALA A 193 11.27 -15.15 5.25
N ALA A 194 11.71 -13.95 4.89
CA ALA A 194 12.67 -13.73 3.79
C ALA A 194 13.95 -14.54 3.96
N ARG A 195 14.53 -14.54 5.16
CA ARG A 195 15.74 -15.33 5.46
C ARG A 195 15.50 -16.83 5.33
N GLN A 196 14.31 -17.30 5.69
CA GLN A 196 13.94 -18.70 5.52
C GLN A 196 13.83 -19.09 4.03
N VAL A 197 13.28 -18.20 3.19
CA VAL A 197 13.14 -18.43 1.74
C VAL A 197 14.47 -18.35 1.01
N PHE A 198 15.29 -17.32 1.28
CA PHE A 198 16.48 -17.00 0.47
C PHE A 198 17.81 -17.40 1.10
N ALA A 199 17.83 -17.85 2.35
CA ALA A 199 19.03 -18.09 3.14
C ALA A 199 20.00 -16.87 3.20
N ARG A 200 19.48 -15.66 2.95
CA ARG A 200 20.20 -14.39 3.02
C ARG A 200 19.25 -13.24 3.33
N ASP A 201 19.81 -12.11 3.74
CA ASP A 201 19.11 -10.83 3.77
C ASP A 201 19.00 -10.25 2.35
N PHE A 202 17.92 -9.51 2.10
CA PHE A 202 17.75 -8.72 0.88
C PHE A 202 16.99 -7.43 1.16
N PRO A 203 17.10 -6.40 0.30
CA PRO A 203 16.36 -5.15 0.47
C PRO A 203 14.85 -5.35 0.46
N HIS A 204 14.17 -4.91 1.52
CA HIS A 204 12.72 -4.96 1.60
C HIS A 204 12.08 -3.69 1.05
N ILE A 205 10.98 -3.86 0.32
CA ILE A 205 10.06 -2.80 -0.09
C ILE A 205 8.86 -2.83 0.85
N TRP A 206 8.75 -1.78 1.66
CA TRP A 206 7.71 -1.59 2.68
C TRP A 206 6.60 -0.69 2.18
N LEU A 207 5.36 -1.10 2.46
CA LEU A 207 4.16 -0.37 2.09
C LEU A 207 3.47 0.25 3.30
N ILE A 208 3.07 1.51 3.15
CA ILE A 208 2.05 2.19 3.95
C ILE A 208 1.10 2.97 3.02
N HIS A 209 -0.13 3.22 3.43
CA HIS A 209 -1.08 4.05 2.68
C HIS A 209 -1.21 5.47 3.25
N GLY A 210 -1.75 6.39 2.46
CA GLY A 210 -2.04 7.78 2.84
C GLY A 210 -3.16 7.96 3.88
N THR A 211 -3.14 7.18 4.97
CA THR A 211 -4.19 7.20 6.01
C THR A 211 -3.99 8.31 7.05
N PRO A 212 -5.06 8.72 7.76
CA PRO A 212 -4.94 9.55 8.97
C PRO A 212 -3.92 9.00 9.98
N LEU A 213 -3.94 7.68 10.22
CA LEU A 213 -2.99 7.02 11.11
C LEU A 213 -1.55 7.10 10.60
N ALA A 214 -1.33 7.04 9.28
CA ALA A 214 0.01 7.23 8.73
C ALA A 214 0.53 8.63 9.04
N ALA A 215 -0.30 9.67 8.93
CA ALA A 215 0.08 11.03 9.32
C ALA A 215 0.40 11.16 10.82
N GLU A 216 -0.31 10.45 11.69
CA GLU A 216 -0.08 10.49 13.15
C GLU A 216 1.12 9.66 13.61
N CYS A 217 1.36 8.52 12.96
CA CYS A 217 2.20 7.45 13.52
C CYS A 217 3.48 7.20 12.72
N LEU A 218 3.58 7.64 11.45
CA LEU A 218 4.75 7.37 10.63
C LEU A 218 6.07 7.89 11.25
N PRO A 219 6.15 9.10 11.87
CA PRO A 219 7.36 9.53 12.55
C PRO A 219 7.86 8.52 13.60
N GLU A 220 6.96 8.03 14.46
CA GLU A 220 7.33 7.04 15.48
C GLU A 220 7.73 5.69 14.86
N ILE A 221 7.03 5.25 13.81
CA ILE A 221 7.38 4.02 13.10
C ILE A 221 8.82 4.11 12.56
N LEU A 222 9.16 5.20 11.88
CA LEU A 222 10.48 5.40 11.30
C LEU A 222 11.58 5.52 12.37
N ASP A 223 11.31 6.23 13.49
CA ASP A 223 12.20 6.27 14.66
C ASP A 223 12.49 4.88 15.20
N ARG A 224 11.45 4.05 15.35
CA ARG A 224 11.58 2.70 15.90
C ARG A 224 12.21 1.72 14.91
N PHE A 225 11.99 1.89 13.61
CA PHE A 225 12.71 1.16 12.56
C PHE A 225 14.20 1.50 12.60
N ALA A 226 14.57 2.78 12.62
CA ALA A 226 15.97 3.20 12.70
C ALA A 226 16.64 2.65 13.98
N LYS A 227 15.96 2.76 15.14
CA LYS A 227 16.46 2.20 16.41
C LYS A 227 16.61 0.67 16.37
N ALA A 228 15.81 -0.03 15.57
CA ALA A 228 15.92 -1.47 15.34
C ALA A 228 16.98 -1.87 14.30
N GLY A 229 17.78 -0.91 13.80
CA GLY A 229 18.86 -1.16 12.84
C GLY A 229 18.43 -1.17 11.38
N VAL A 230 17.28 -0.58 11.05
CA VAL A 230 16.88 -0.37 9.66
C VAL A 230 17.74 0.71 9.01
N THR A 231 18.30 0.39 7.84
CA THR A 231 18.89 1.35 6.92
C THR A 231 17.88 1.67 5.82
N PHE A 232 17.43 2.91 5.76
CA PHE A 232 16.53 3.35 4.70
C PHE A 232 17.29 3.54 3.40
N ILE A 233 16.77 2.98 2.32
CA ILE A 233 17.37 3.03 0.98
C ILE A 233 16.33 3.48 -0.05
N SER A 234 16.79 3.85 -1.25
CA SER A 234 15.88 4.21 -2.34
C SER A 234 15.15 2.97 -2.90
N LEU A 235 13.98 3.18 -3.51
CA LEU A 235 13.28 2.10 -4.21
C LEU A 235 14.12 1.56 -5.38
N ALA A 236 14.83 2.42 -6.10
CA ALA A 236 15.70 2.01 -7.20
C ALA A 236 16.82 1.08 -6.72
N GLU A 237 17.41 1.33 -5.56
CA GLU A 237 18.40 0.46 -4.94
C GLU A 237 17.78 -0.87 -4.50
N ALA A 238 16.57 -0.87 -3.92
CA ALA A 238 15.88 -2.11 -3.54
C ALA A 238 15.58 -3.00 -4.76
N MET A 239 15.12 -2.40 -5.86
CA MET A 239 14.77 -3.11 -7.09
C MET A 239 15.98 -3.72 -7.83
N GLN A 240 17.22 -3.35 -7.48
CA GLN A 240 18.43 -3.99 -8.03
C GLN A 240 18.62 -5.42 -7.52
N ASP A 241 18.03 -5.78 -6.39
CA ASP A 241 18.09 -7.15 -5.90
C ASP A 241 17.15 -8.05 -6.72
N PRO A 242 17.64 -9.17 -7.29
CA PRO A 242 16.81 -10.07 -8.08
C PRO A 242 15.57 -10.60 -7.36
N ALA A 243 15.59 -10.70 -6.02
CA ALA A 243 14.42 -11.14 -5.25
C ALA A 243 13.23 -10.18 -5.42
N ASN A 244 13.48 -8.88 -5.61
CA ASN A 244 12.43 -7.87 -5.85
C ASN A 244 11.95 -7.83 -7.31
N SER A 245 12.61 -8.55 -8.22
CA SER A 245 12.18 -8.68 -9.63
C SER A 245 11.69 -10.11 -9.97
N ALA A 246 11.90 -11.07 -9.06
CA ALA A 246 11.47 -12.45 -9.25
C ALA A 246 9.96 -12.59 -8.96
N PRO A 247 9.14 -13.04 -9.92
CA PRO A 247 7.74 -13.35 -9.62
C PRO A 247 7.69 -14.51 -8.62
N ALA A 248 6.85 -14.42 -7.58
CA ALA A 248 6.69 -15.53 -6.64
C ALA A 248 6.16 -16.79 -7.34
N GLY A 249 5.48 -16.65 -8.47
CA GLY A 249 4.96 -17.78 -9.25
C GLY A 249 3.60 -18.29 -8.78
N VAL A 250 2.92 -17.55 -7.90
CA VAL A 250 1.54 -17.85 -7.46
C VAL A 250 0.60 -16.75 -7.92
N ILE A 251 -0.35 -17.14 -8.77
CA ILE A 251 -1.52 -16.34 -9.11
C ILE A 251 -2.68 -16.80 -8.23
N THR A 252 -3.21 -15.91 -7.42
CA THR A 252 -4.23 -16.21 -6.41
C THR A 252 -5.19 -15.04 -6.25
N PRO A 253 -6.49 -15.30 -6.02
CA PRO A 253 -7.45 -14.24 -5.72
C PRO A 253 -7.30 -13.66 -4.30
N ARG A 254 -6.47 -14.27 -3.44
CA ARG A 254 -6.18 -13.80 -2.08
C ARG A 254 -5.17 -12.65 -2.11
N PHE A 255 -5.34 -11.70 -1.20
CA PHE A 255 -4.34 -10.69 -0.94
C PHE A 255 -3.17 -11.31 -0.17
N LEU A 256 -2.09 -11.61 -0.88
CA LEU A 256 -0.81 -12.02 -0.31
C LEU A 256 0.28 -11.08 -0.80
N ASN A 257 1.06 -10.52 0.10
CA ASN A 257 2.28 -9.83 -0.31
C ASN A 257 3.32 -10.85 -0.82
N GLN A 258 4.40 -10.37 -1.44
CA GLN A 258 5.40 -11.22 -2.09
C GLN A 258 6.00 -12.29 -1.16
N ILE A 259 6.29 -11.95 0.09
CA ILE A 259 6.86 -12.91 1.05
C ILE A 259 5.82 -13.94 1.47
N GLN A 260 4.58 -13.54 1.66
CA GLN A 260 3.48 -14.45 1.94
C GLN A 260 3.23 -15.41 0.77
N LYS A 261 3.40 -14.94 -0.48
CA LYS A 261 3.35 -15.79 -1.69
C LYS A 261 4.46 -16.83 -1.67
N TRP A 262 5.72 -16.48 -1.36
CA TRP A 262 6.80 -17.46 -1.23
C TRP A 262 6.57 -18.46 -0.08
N ALA A 263 6.16 -17.97 1.09
CA ALA A 263 5.87 -18.84 2.23
C ALA A 263 4.75 -19.85 1.92
N HIS A 264 3.73 -19.43 1.16
CA HIS A 264 2.69 -20.31 0.67
C HIS A 264 3.22 -21.44 -0.21
N ILE A 265 4.17 -21.15 -1.11
CA ILE A 265 4.80 -22.15 -1.99
C ILE A 265 5.66 -23.12 -1.19
N ASP A 266 6.44 -22.59 -0.25
CA ASP A 266 7.36 -23.36 0.58
C ASP A 266 6.63 -24.12 1.72
N GLY A 267 5.31 -23.93 1.86
CA GLY A 267 4.48 -24.67 2.81
C GLY A 267 4.64 -24.23 4.27
N PHE A 268 5.02 -22.98 4.54
CA PHE A 268 5.11 -22.45 5.91
C PHE A 268 4.26 -21.19 6.10
N THR A 269 3.99 -20.86 7.36
CA THR A 269 3.16 -19.70 7.74
C THR A 269 4.00 -18.62 8.41
N LEU A 270 3.67 -17.36 8.11
CA LEU A 270 4.23 -16.24 8.86
C LEU A 270 3.49 -16.10 10.20
N PRO A 271 4.21 -15.88 11.31
CA PRO A 271 3.58 -15.58 12.59
C PRO A 271 2.67 -14.35 12.50
N ASP A 272 1.49 -14.44 13.14
CA ASP A 272 0.53 -13.34 13.31
C ASP A 272 0.13 -12.67 11.98
N CYS A 273 -0.20 -13.49 10.97
CA CYS A 273 -0.53 -13.05 9.62
C CYS A 273 -1.82 -13.74 9.12
N PRO A 274 -3.00 -13.08 9.16
CA PRO A 274 -3.23 -11.69 9.59
C PRO A 274 -3.01 -11.44 11.09
N PRO A 275 -2.70 -10.19 11.49
CA PRO A 275 -2.50 -9.85 12.90
C PRO A 275 -3.76 -10.04 13.76
N ALA A 276 -3.65 -10.80 14.85
CA ALA A 276 -4.76 -11.07 15.77
C ALA A 276 -5.29 -9.80 16.47
N VAL A 277 -4.52 -8.72 16.48
CA VAL A 277 -4.94 -7.42 16.99
C VAL A 277 -6.11 -6.83 16.19
N LEU A 278 -6.22 -7.13 14.89
CA LEU A 278 -7.28 -6.61 14.03
C LEU A 278 -8.67 -7.02 14.54
N LEU A 279 -8.83 -8.28 14.99
CA LEU A 279 -10.07 -8.77 15.59
C LEU A 279 -10.43 -8.04 16.89
N LYS A 280 -9.45 -7.55 17.64
CA LYS A 280 -9.66 -6.77 18.87
C LYS A 280 -10.07 -5.34 18.54
N LEU A 281 -9.43 -4.72 17.55
CA LEU A 281 -9.75 -3.37 17.09
C LEU A 281 -11.12 -3.31 16.42
N GLU A 282 -11.53 -4.35 15.70
CA GLU A 282 -12.86 -4.41 15.12
C GLU A 282 -13.97 -4.32 16.17
N LYS A 283 -13.74 -4.90 17.35
CA LYS A 283 -14.65 -4.83 18.51
C LYS A 283 -14.58 -3.51 19.27
N LEU A 284 -13.66 -2.61 18.93
CA LEU A 284 -13.50 -1.31 19.56
C LEU A 284 -14.52 -0.33 18.95
N TYR A 285 -15.39 0.22 19.81
CA TYR A 285 -16.52 1.09 19.42
C TYR A 285 -17.33 0.55 18.24
N PRO A 286 -18.01 -0.61 18.37
CA PRO A 286 -18.80 -1.13 17.26
C PRO A 286 -19.93 -0.15 16.94
N MET A 287 -20.07 0.20 15.66
CA MET A 287 -21.10 1.11 15.16
C MET A 287 -21.69 0.52 13.88
N PRO A 288 -23.02 0.44 13.73
CA PRO A 288 -23.65 -0.08 12.52
C PRO A 288 -23.19 0.68 11.27
N GLY A 289 -22.87 -0.05 10.19
CA GLY A 289 -22.40 0.54 8.93
C GLY A 289 -20.98 1.08 8.97
N LEU A 290 -20.25 0.91 10.08
CA LEU A 290 -18.88 1.38 10.27
C LEU A 290 -17.91 0.25 10.67
N SER A 291 -18.31 -1.02 10.59
CA SER A 291 -17.34 -2.12 10.66
C SER A 291 -16.31 -2.00 9.55
N THR A 292 -15.13 -2.60 9.73
CA THR A 292 -14.10 -2.59 8.66
C THR A 292 -14.65 -3.22 7.38
N ARG A 293 -15.40 -4.33 7.51
CA ARG A 293 -16.04 -4.99 6.38
C ARG A 293 -17.06 -4.12 5.66
N GLU A 294 -17.91 -3.40 6.39
CA GLU A 294 -18.92 -2.53 5.78
C GLU A 294 -18.28 -1.31 5.10
N MET A 295 -17.33 -0.64 5.76
CA MET A 295 -16.67 0.54 5.20
C MET A 295 -15.89 0.20 3.94
N MET A 296 -15.02 -0.82 4.02
CA MET A 296 -14.20 -1.24 2.88
C MET A 296 -15.06 -1.89 1.79
N GLY A 297 -16.09 -2.63 2.18
CA GLY A 297 -17.05 -3.23 1.24
C GLY A 297 -17.84 -2.19 0.46
N SER A 298 -18.26 -1.10 1.09
CA SER A 298 -18.92 0.01 0.40
C SER A 298 -18.00 0.70 -0.60
N ILE A 299 -16.75 0.99 -0.21
CA ILE A 299 -15.77 1.66 -1.07
C ILE A 299 -15.44 0.79 -2.28
N PHE A 300 -15.01 -0.46 -2.04
CA PHE A 300 -14.57 -1.35 -3.12
C PHE A 300 -15.73 -1.92 -3.94
N GLY A 301 -16.90 -2.12 -3.34
CA GLY A 301 -18.11 -2.48 -4.06
C GLY A 301 -18.50 -1.39 -5.05
N SER A 302 -18.47 -0.11 -4.64
CA SER A 302 -18.78 1.00 -5.55
C SER A 302 -17.73 1.16 -6.66
N ILE A 303 -16.44 0.93 -6.37
CA ILE A 303 -15.38 0.94 -7.41
C ILE A 303 -15.63 -0.18 -8.41
N ALA A 304 -15.92 -1.40 -7.94
CA ALA A 304 -16.23 -2.53 -8.80
C ALA A 304 -17.46 -2.26 -9.68
N GLU A 305 -18.52 -1.66 -9.13
CA GLU A 305 -19.70 -1.24 -9.90
C GLU A 305 -19.35 -0.18 -10.96
N GLU A 306 -18.54 0.83 -10.62
CA GLU A 306 -18.12 1.89 -11.55
C GLU A 306 -17.35 1.33 -12.75
N VAL A 307 -16.56 0.27 -12.53
CA VAL A 307 -15.83 -0.42 -13.60
C VAL A 307 -16.60 -1.62 -14.18
N ILE A 308 -17.86 -1.84 -13.85
CA ILE A 308 -18.64 -3.00 -14.33
C ILE A 308 -17.89 -4.33 -14.04
N GLY A 309 -17.17 -4.36 -12.92
CA GLY A 309 -16.38 -5.50 -12.47
C GLY A 309 -17.18 -6.42 -11.53
N ASN A 310 -16.74 -7.67 -11.43
CA ASN A 310 -17.28 -8.62 -10.46
C ASN A 310 -16.60 -8.42 -9.10
N TYR A 311 -17.25 -7.74 -8.17
CA TYR A 311 -16.69 -7.49 -6.84
C TYR A 311 -16.44 -8.80 -6.08
N ILE A 312 -15.17 -9.06 -5.78
CA ILE A 312 -14.74 -10.14 -4.89
C ILE A 312 -14.17 -9.50 -3.64
N PRO A 313 -14.80 -9.70 -2.46
CA PRO A 313 -14.29 -9.18 -1.19
C PRO A 313 -12.86 -9.65 -0.92
N LYS A 314 -12.07 -8.76 -0.32
CA LYS A 314 -10.70 -9.07 0.09
C LYS A 314 -10.67 -10.28 1.01
N ALA A 315 -9.85 -11.26 0.66
CA ALA A 315 -9.55 -12.42 1.50
C ALA A 315 -8.04 -12.51 1.70
N TYR A 316 -7.62 -12.86 2.92
CA TYR A 316 -6.22 -13.05 3.29
C TYR A 316 -5.76 -14.49 3.12
#